data_AF-A0A3B5M621-F1
#
_entry.id   AF-A0A3B5M621-F1
#
_cell.length_a   1.000
_cell.length_b   1.000
_cell.length_c   1.000
_cell.angle_alpha   90.00
_cell.angle_beta   90.00
_cell.angle_gamma   90.00
#
_symmetry.space_group_name_H-M   'P 1'
#
loop_
_entity.id
_entity.type
_entity.pdbx_description
1 polymer ?
#
loop_
_entity_poly.entity_id
_entity_poly.type
_entity_poly.pdbx_seq_one_letter_code
_entity_poly.pdbx_strand_id
1 'polypeptide(L)'
;KCLSTLHRKGTVSKDLMEVSVDIISTQVCNTPSVYGGAVTSNMICAGKLEGGKDSCQGDSGGPLVCKGDSRWYLVGLTSWGSGCGDVNKPGVYTRFIWNKIILYMTFLFLPEKCKTV
;
A
#
# COMPACT_ATOMS: atom_id res chain seq x y z
N LYS A 1 4.13 -13.37 -4.64
CA LYS A 1 4.03 -13.14 -6.09
C LYS A 1 3.54 -11.70 -6.27
N CYS A 2 4.37 -10.84 -6.87
CA CYS A 2 3.98 -9.52 -7.34
C CYS A 2 2.81 -9.66 -8.32
N LEU A 3 1.91 -8.68 -8.33
CA LEU A 3 0.64 -8.80 -9.05
C LEU A 3 0.76 -8.58 -10.53
N SER A 4 1.53 -7.58 -10.92
CA SER A 4 2.15 -7.55 -12.21
C SER A 4 3.47 -8.34 -12.10
N THR A 5 3.83 -9.11 -13.12
CA THR A 5 5.19 -9.67 -13.20
C THR A 5 6.15 -8.54 -13.57
N LEU A 6 6.21 -7.47 -12.77
CA LEU A 6 7.30 -6.52 -12.83
C LEU A 6 8.29 -6.91 -11.72
N HIS A 7 9.08 -7.92 -12.06
CA HIS A 7 10.51 -7.76 -11.86
C HIS A 7 10.91 -6.40 -12.48
N ARG A 8 11.98 -5.76 -12.02
CA ARG A 8 12.63 -4.60 -12.68
C ARG A 8 12.80 -4.71 -14.23
N LYS A 9 12.51 -5.87 -14.84
CA LYS A 9 12.60 -6.23 -16.26
C LYS A 9 11.42 -7.07 -16.83
N GLY A 10 10.30 -7.23 -16.11
CA GLY A 10 9.21 -8.12 -16.56
C GLY A 10 8.09 -7.41 -17.32
N THR A 11 7.25 -8.17 -18.03
CA THR A 11 6.14 -7.64 -18.84
C THR A 11 4.92 -7.34 -17.97
N VAL A 12 4.28 -6.21 -18.24
CA VAL A 12 3.00 -5.81 -17.63
C VAL A 12 1.92 -6.85 -17.96
N SER A 13 1.09 -7.20 -16.98
CA SER A 13 -0.05 -8.09 -17.19
C SER A 13 -1.07 -7.43 -18.14
N LYS A 14 -1.68 -8.21 -19.02
CA LYS A 14 -2.81 -7.75 -19.85
C LYS A 14 -4.13 -7.74 -19.06
N ASP A 15 -4.19 -8.53 -18.00
CA ASP A 15 -5.33 -8.64 -17.10
C ASP A 15 -5.08 -7.82 -15.84
N LEU A 16 -6.16 -7.27 -15.27
CA LEU A 16 -6.11 -6.55 -13.99
C LEU A 16 -5.83 -7.53 -12.84
N MET A 17 -4.89 -7.17 -11.98
CA MET A 17 -4.40 -8.01 -10.89
C MET A 17 -4.71 -7.36 -9.53
N GLU A 18 -4.82 -8.16 -8.47
CA GLU A 18 -5.03 -7.67 -7.09
C GLU A 18 -4.36 -8.55 -6.02
N VAL A 19 -3.74 -7.93 -5.00
CA VAL A 19 -3.08 -8.61 -3.86
C VAL A 19 -3.54 -8.02 -2.57
N SER A 20 -3.68 -8.89 -1.57
CA SER A 20 -3.83 -8.48 -0.20
C SER A 20 -2.50 -8.01 0.39
N VAL A 21 -2.51 -6.81 0.94
CA VAL A 21 -1.40 -6.17 1.66
C VAL A 21 -1.85 -5.78 3.07
N ASP A 22 -0.89 -5.71 3.97
CA ASP A 22 -1.12 -5.30 5.36
C ASP A 22 -0.66 -3.84 5.52
N ILE A 23 -1.39 -3.04 6.30
CA ILE A 23 -0.98 -1.68 6.63
C ILE A 23 0.15 -1.75 7.66
N ILE A 24 1.26 -1.11 7.35
CA ILE A 24 2.43 -1.04 8.22
C ILE A 24 2.48 0.36 8.83
N SER A 25 2.69 0.42 10.14
CA SER A 25 2.79 1.71 10.85
C SER A 25 3.96 2.55 10.31
N THR A 26 3.78 3.86 10.30
CA THR A 26 4.83 4.80 9.85
C THR A 26 6.11 4.64 10.66
N GLN A 27 6.00 4.30 11.95
CA GLN A 27 7.11 4.03 12.85
C GLN A 27 7.94 2.83 12.36
N VAL A 28 7.28 1.72 12.01
CA VAL A 28 7.96 0.52 11.49
C VAL A 28 8.59 0.81 10.13
N CYS A 29 7.89 1.49 9.22
CA CYS A 29 8.47 1.80 7.91
C CYS A 29 9.62 2.82 7.98
N ASN A 30 9.68 3.65 9.01
CA ASN A 30 10.80 4.54 9.24
C ASN A 30 11.94 3.94 10.06
N THR A 31 11.90 2.64 10.38
CA THR A 31 13.08 1.96 10.93
C THR A 31 14.25 2.02 9.96
N PRO A 32 15.51 2.03 10.44
CA PRO A 32 16.69 2.10 9.58
C PRO A 32 16.78 0.98 8.54
N SER A 33 16.21 -0.20 8.85
CA SER A 33 16.17 -1.37 7.98
C SER A 33 15.19 -1.26 6.81
N VAL A 34 14.24 -0.31 6.86
CA VAL A 34 13.15 -0.18 5.87
C VAL A 34 13.35 1.07 5.02
N TYR A 35 12.92 2.25 5.49
CA TYR A 35 13.05 3.53 4.78
C TYR A 35 13.75 4.63 5.59
N GLY A 36 14.16 4.37 6.84
CA GLY A 36 15.05 5.26 7.59
C GLY A 36 14.57 6.71 7.75
N GLY A 37 13.26 6.95 7.83
CA GLY A 37 12.68 8.28 8.00
C GLY A 37 12.10 8.92 6.74
N ALA A 38 12.20 8.27 5.56
CA ALA A 38 11.69 8.85 4.32
C ALA A 38 10.15 8.87 4.21
N VAL A 39 9.42 8.09 5.04
CA VAL A 39 7.95 8.04 5.01
C VAL A 39 7.37 9.16 5.87
N THR A 40 6.68 10.10 5.23
CA THR A 40 6.06 11.26 5.90
C THR A 40 4.66 10.95 6.47
N SER A 41 4.10 11.86 7.26
CA SER A 41 2.73 11.74 7.80
C SER A 41 1.64 11.68 6.74
N ASN A 42 1.92 12.21 5.54
CA ASN A 42 1.00 12.23 4.40
C ASN A 42 1.11 10.96 3.55
N MET A 43 1.85 9.96 4.02
CA MET A 43 2.06 8.68 3.34
C MET A 43 1.54 7.52 4.20
N ILE A 44 1.18 6.43 3.54
CA ILE A 44 0.83 5.14 4.13
C ILE A 44 1.80 4.11 3.58
N CYS A 45 2.26 3.23 4.46
CA CYS A 45 3.10 2.12 4.09
C CYS A 45 2.24 0.85 4.09
N ALA A 46 2.28 0.06 3.02
CA ALA A 46 1.50 -1.18 2.97
C ALA A 46 2.26 -2.26 2.20
N GLY A 47 2.16 -3.50 2.66
CA GLY A 47 2.85 -4.63 2.06
C GLY A 47 3.18 -5.70 3.09
N LYS A 48 4.17 -6.53 2.77
CA LYS A 48 4.74 -7.52 3.69
C LYS A 48 6.22 -7.25 3.89
N LEU A 49 6.68 -7.21 5.14
CA LEU A 49 8.10 -7.02 5.43
C LEU A 49 8.93 -8.22 4.97
N GLU A 50 8.34 -9.40 4.91
CA GLU A 50 8.95 -10.61 4.34
C GLU A 50 9.07 -10.55 2.81
N GLY A 51 8.52 -9.51 2.18
CA GLY A 51 8.52 -9.32 0.73
C GLY A 51 7.49 -10.19 -0.01
N GLY A 52 7.68 -10.28 -1.32
CA GLY A 52 6.95 -11.12 -2.25
C GLY A 52 5.57 -10.60 -2.70
N LYS A 53 4.87 -9.76 -1.91
CA LYS A 53 3.57 -9.16 -2.27
C LYS A 53 3.67 -7.65 -2.21
N ASP A 54 3.59 -7.00 -3.35
CA ASP A 54 3.76 -5.56 -3.49
C ASP A 54 3.19 -5.07 -4.82
N SER A 55 2.89 -3.78 -4.91
CA SER A 55 2.65 -3.10 -6.18
C SER A 55 3.98 -2.81 -6.88
N CYS A 56 3.96 -2.57 -8.19
CA CYS A 56 5.19 -2.31 -8.93
C CYS A 56 5.06 -1.19 -9.98
N GLN A 57 6.07 -1.04 -10.82
CA GLN A 57 6.12 -0.04 -11.88
C GLN A 57 4.92 -0.20 -12.81
N GLY A 58 4.22 0.89 -13.11
CA GLY A 58 2.98 0.86 -13.90
C GLY A 58 1.71 0.78 -13.05
N ASP A 59 1.82 0.42 -11.76
CA ASP A 59 0.71 0.45 -10.81
C ASP A 59 0.57 1.83 -10.12
N SER A 60 1.44 2.78 -10.47
CA SER A 60 1.43 4.16 -9.96
C SER A 60 0.08 4.84 -10.21
N GLY A 61 -0.47 5.47 -9.18
CA GLY A 61 -1.83 6.04 -9.20
C GLY A 61 -2.94 5.00 -9.01
N GLY A 62 -2.60 3.71 -8.94
CA GLY A 62 -3.53 2.63 -8.61
C GLY A 62 -4.10 2.75 -7.18
N PRO A 63 -5.29 2.19 -6.94
CA PRO A 63 -5.95 2.36 -5.65
C PRO A 63 -5.40 1.39 -4.60
N LEU A 64 -5.18 1.91 -3.38
CA LEU A 64 -5.08 1.10 -2.16
C LEU A 64 -6.43 1.14 -1.47
N VAL A 65 -7.17 0.03 -1.52
CA VAL A 65 -8.49 -0.08 -0.91
C VAL A 65 -8.47 -0.99 0.29
N CYS A 66 -9.17 -0.63 1.36
CA CYS A 66 -9.33 -1.49 2.51
C CYS A 66 -10.79 -1.80 2.75
N LYS A 67 -11.04 -3.06 3.13
CA LYS A 67 -12.36 -3.52 3.51
C LYS A 67 -12.62 -3.11 4.95
N GLY A 68 -13.61 -2.25 5.15
CA GLY A 68 -14.35 -2.16 6.40
C GLY A 68 -15.62 -3.01 6.31
N ASP A 69 -16.46 -2.99 7.35
CA ASP A 69 -17.72 -3.75 7.48
C ASP A 69 -18.20 -4.47 6.21
N SER A 70 -18.86 -3.73 5.32
CA SER A 70 -19.44 -4.25 4.07
C SER A 70 -19.02 -3.45 2.83
N ARG A 71 -18.04 -2.55 2.95
CA ARG A 71 -17.64 -1.63 1.87
C ARG A 71 -16.12 -1.53 1.75
N TRP A 72 -15.68 -1.30 0.53
CA TRP A 72 -14.28 -0.98 0.22
C TRP A 72 -14.09 0.53 0.24
N TYR A 73 -13.05 0.97 0.95
CA TYR A 73 -12.71 2.38 1.10
C TYR A 73 -11.35 2.65 0.49
N LEU A 74 -11.23 3.74 -0.28
CA LEU A 74 -9.97 4.17 -0.89
C LEU A 74 -9.05 4.84 0.14
N VAL A 75 -8.08 4.12 0.66
CA VAL A 75 -7.24 4.60 1.78
C VAL A 75 -5.98 5.31 1.28
N GLY A 76 -5.54 5.00 0.06
CA GLY A 76 -4.44 5.69 -0.57
C GLY A 76 -4.30 5.43 -2.06
N LEU A 77 -3.30 6.07 -2.66
CA LEU A 77 -2.89 5.88 -4.06
C LEU A 77 -1.44 5.40 -4.11
N THR A 78 -1.15 4.43 -4.97
CA THR A 78 0.21 3.93 -5.20
C THR A 78 1.11 5.09 -5.61
N SER A 79 2.19 5.31 -4.87
CA SER A 79 3.08 6.46 -5.09
C SER A 79 4.48 6.00 -5.48
N TRP A 80 5.20 5.33 -4.58
CA TRP A 80 6.57 4.91 -4.82
C TRP A 80 6.96 3.71 -3.94
N GLY A 81 8.10 3.11 -4.23
CA GLY A 81 8.68 2.00 -3.49
C GLY A 81 10.09 1.73 -3.97
N SER A 82 10.86 0.96 -3.20
CA SER A 82 12.21 0.55 -3.61
C SER A 82 12.21 -0.91 -4.01
N GLY A 83 12.34 -1.18 -5.30
CA GLY A 83 12.12 -2.53 -5.82
C GLY A 83 10.64 -2.87 -5.85
N CYS A 84 10.33 -4.17 -5.99
CA CYS A 84 8.95 -4.66 -6.01
C CYS A 84 8.90 -6.01 -5.30
N GLY A 85 8.29 -6.04 -4.12
CA GLY A 85 8.22 -7.25 -3.30
C GLY A 85 9.56 -7.65 -2.68
N ASP A 86 10.46 -6.69 -2.49
CA ASP A 86 11.73 -6.91 -1.82
C ASP A 86 11.53 -6.96 -0.28
N VAL A 87 12.37 -7.74 0.41
CA VAL A 87 12.35 -7.84 1.87
C VAL A 87 12.61 -6.47 2.48
N ASN A 88 11.83 -6.08 3.48
CA ASN A 88 11.87 -4.78 4.15
C ASN A 88 11.67 -3.57 3.21
N LYS A 89 11.10 -3.77 2.01
CA LYS A 89 10.78 -2.67 1.09
C LYS A 89 9.30 -2.72 0.68
N PRO A 90 8.38 -2.42 1.61
CA PRO A 90 6.96 -2.32 1.29
C PRO A 90 6.65 -1.12 0.40
N GLY A 91 5.56 -1.19 -0.36
CA GLY A 91 5.03 -0.06 -1.13
C GLY A 91 4.62 1.14 -0.26
N VAL A 92 4.83 2.33 -0.80
CA VAL A 92 4.44 3.61 -0.19
C VAL A 92 3.34 4.26 -1.02
N TYR A 93 2.29 4.67 -0.32
CA TYR A 93 1.05 5.19 -0.87
C TYR A 93 0.78 6.58 -0.32
N THR A 94 0.11 7.44 -1.09
CA THR A 94 -0.39 8.72 -0.59
C THR A 94 -1.54 8.47 0.39
N ARG A 95 -1.51 9.11 1.57
CA ARG A 95 -2.54 8.97 2.61
C ARG A 95 -3.76 9.81 2.28
N PHE A 96 -4.93 9.18 2.15
CA PHE A 96 -6.19 9.93 2.22
C PHE A 96 -6.61 10.15 3.67
N ILE A 97 -6.80 11.42 4.02
CA ILE A 97 -7.30 11.83 5.34
C ILE A 97 -8.80 12.09 5.20
N TRP A 98 -9.62 11.10 5.53
CA TRP A 98 -11.09 11.17 5.50
C TRP A 98 -11.67 12.22 6.47
N ASN A 99 -10.86 12.68 7.43
CA ASN A 99 -11.22 13.61 8.50
C ASN A 99 -11.66 15.00 8.01
N LYS A 100 -11.55 15.31 6.71
CA LYS A 100 -12.07 16.58 6.14
C LYS A 100 -13.45 16.47 5.48
N ILE A 101 -13.96 15.26 5.23
CA ILE A 101 -15.21 15.08 4.46
C ILE A 101 -16.34 14.46 5.30
N ILE A 102 -16.03 13.64 6.31
CA ILE A 102 -17.08 13.00 7.13
C ILE A 102 -16.82 13.29 8.61
N LEU A 103 -17.47 14.33 9.13
CA LEU A 103 -17.46 14.74 10.54
C LEU A 103 -18.12 13.72 11.52
N TYR A 104 -18.59 12.56 11.05
CA TYR A 104 -19.54 11.72 11.79
C TYR A 104 -19.32 10.20 11.80
N MET A 105 -18.16 9.68 11.39
CA MET A 105 -17.90 8.23 11.46
C MET A 105 -16.64 7.95 12.29
N THR A 106 -16.86 7.97 13.60
CA THR A 106 -16.12 7.36 14.71
C THR A 106 -15.03 6.36 14.29
N PHE A 107 -13.78 6.66 14.65
CA PHE A 107 -12.80 5.87 15.44
C PHE A 107 -12.80 4.32 15.49
N LEU A 108 -13.55 3.59 14.65
CA LEU A 108 -13.72 2.13 14.72
C LEU A 108 -13.40 1.39 13.42
N PHE A 109 -12.84 2.06 12.41
CA PHE A 109 -12.37 1.38 11.21
C PHE A 109 -10.90 1.02 11.36
N LEU A 110 -10.62 -0.09 12.04
CA LEU A 110 -9.37 -0.82 11.80
C LEU A 110 -9.60 -1.63 10.51
N PRO A 111 -8.97 -1.29 9.39
CA PRO A 111 -9.15 -2.03 8.15
C PRO A 111 -8.63 -3.46 8.34
N GLU A 112 -9.52 -4.45 8.26
CA GLU A 112 -9.16 -5.84 8.50
C GLU A 112 -8.35 -6.43 7.34
N LYS A 113 -8.61 -5.97 6.10
CA LYS A 113 -7.94 -6.46 4.89
C LYS A 113 -7.81 -5.36 3.84
N CYS A 114 -6.60 -5.06 3.41
CA CYS A 114 -6.34 -4.12 2.32
C CYS A 114 -5.92 -4.84 1.05
N LYS A 115 -6.27 -4.24 -0.09
CA LYS A 115 -5.92 -4.70 -1.42
C LYS A 115 -5.36 -3.57 -2.25
N THR A 116 -4.44 -3.91 -3.13
CA THR A 116 -3.88 -3.02 -4.14
C THR A 116 -3.68 -3.79 -5.45
N VAL A 117 -3.43 -3.05 -6.52
CA VAL A 117 -3.17 -3.58 -7.88
C VAL A 117 -1.70 -3.94 -8.08
#